data_AF-A0A662R075-F1
#
_entry.id   AF-A0A662R075-F1
#
_cell.length_a   1.000
_cell.length_b   1.000
_cell.length_c   1.000
_cell.angle_alpha   90.00
_cell.angle_beta   90.00
_cell.angle_gamma   90.00
#
_symmetry.space_group_name_H-M   'P 1'
#
loop_
_entity.id
_entity.type
_entity.pdbx_description
1 polymer ?
#
loop_
_entity_poly.entity_id
_entity_poly.type
_entity_poly.pdbx_seq_one_letter_code
_entity_poly.pdbx_strand_id
1 'polypeptide(L)'
;MCNLEGSVNVSTLDKHFYSTRDGRRLLSLVDMVKPDMYFELHSYSPSSYERMTSPQRMEIEGAPPLVELERGILKGSVSPVLRSILYDTYPNPPELFFMLELPIGVKESEEIAVEILVAGLTSNTRLEFVEYLERNYPEQTLVGKELFERFAKKIGLGGEYP
;
A
#
# COMPACT_ATOMS: atom_id res chain seq x y z
N MET A 1 -1.90 3.95 11.44
CA MET A 1 -0.64 4.44 12.07
C MET A 1 -0.94 4.76 13.53
N CYS A 2 -0.33 4.05 14.50
CA CYS A 2 -0.51 4.37 15.93
C CYS A 2 0.26 5.66 16.26
N ASN A 3 -0.46 6.71 16.65
CA ASN A 3 0.13 7.94 17.14
C ASN A 3 0.66 7.68 18.56
N LEU A 4 1.95 7.41 18.70
CA LEU A 4 2.63 7.38 19.99
C LEU A 4 2.95 8.83 20.35
N GLU A 5 2.31 9.35 21.39
CA GLU A 5 2.45 10.75 21.80
C GLU A 5 3.93 11.16 21.92
N GLY A 6 4.32 12.22 21.20
CA GLY A 6 5.65 12.83 21.27
C GLY A 6 6.61 12.54 20.09
N SER A 7 6.24 11.73 19.10
CA SER A 7 7.06 11.53 17.89
C SER A 7 6.75 12.55 16.79
N VAL A 8 7.78 13.17 16.22
CA VAL A 8 7.67 13.89 14.94
C VAL A 8 7.33 12.86 13.86
N ASN A 9 6.14 12.95 13.28
CA ASN A 9 5.73 12.08 12.19
C ASN A 9 6.56 12.41 10.94
N VAL A 10 7.56 11.57 10.65
CA VAL A 10 8.33 11.63 9.41
C VAL A 10 7.62 10.76 8.37
N SER A 11 7.30 11.36 7.21
CA SER A 11 6.61 10.66 6.13
C SER A 11 7.42 9.47 5.61
N THR A 12 6.77 8.34 5.31
CA THR A 12 7.40 7.18 4.65
C THR A 12 7.77 7.45 3.19
N LEU A 13 7.36 8.61 2.65
CA LEU A 13 7.83 9.12 1.36
C LEU A 13 9.14 9.92 1.49
N ASP A 14 9.54 10.33 2.70
CA ASP A 14 10.84 10.93 2.96
C ASP A 14 11.89 9.83 3.15
N LYS A 15 12.96 9.85 2.34
CA LYS A 15 14.08 8.90 2.45
C LYS A 15 14.72 8.90 3.84
N HIS A 16 14.71 10.03 4.56
CA HIS A 16 15.25 10.11 5.92
C HIS A 16 14.49 9.19 6.88
N PHE A 17 13.21 8.90 6.64
CA PHE A 17 12.44 7.97 7.50
C PHE A 17 13.18 6.64 7.69
N TYR A 18 13.76 6.08 6.63
CA TYR A 18 14.46 4.79 6.65
C TYR A 18 15.78 4.82 7.43
N SER A 19 16.31 6.02 7.69
CA SER A 19 17.46 6.28 8.58
C SER A 19 17.05 6.55 10.02
N THR A 20 15.76 6.56 10.35
CA THR A 20 15.30 6.64 11.75
C THR A 20 15.36 5.27 12.44
N ARG A 21 15.10 5.24 13.74
CA ARG A 21 14.99 3.98 14.49
C ARG A 21 13.88 3.09 13.93
N ASP A 22 12.72 3.67 13.62
CA ASP A 22 11.55 2.91 13.18
C ASP A 22 11.70 2.43 11.74
N GLY A 23 12.23 3.29 10.86
CA GLY A 23 12.55 2.89 9.49
C GLY A 23 13.58 1.76 9.42
N ARG A 24 14.68 1.84 10.20
CA ARG A 24 15.65 0.74 10.28
C ARG A 24 15.05 -0.54 10.86
N ARG A 25 14.14 -0.43 11.84
CA ARG A 25 13.44 -1.59 12.40
C ARG A 25 12.55 -2.25 11.36
N LEU A 26 11.81 -1.46 10.57
CA LEU A 26 11.01 -1.97 9.45
C LEU A 26 11.87 -2.74 8.47
N LEU A 27 12.96 -2.13 7.98
CA LEU A 27 13.88 -2.78 7.05
C LEU A 27 14.45 -4.09 7.61
N SER A 28 14.85 -4.08 8.89
CA SER A 28 15.36 -5.29 9.57
C SER A 28 14.32 -6.40 9.68
N LEU A 29 13.04 -6.06 9.87
CA LEU A 29 11.95 -7.04 9.90
C LEU A 29 11.70 -7.64 8.52
N VAL A 30 11.71 -6.82 7.47
CA VAL A 30 11.57 -7.31 6.09
C VAL A 30 12.72 -8.25 5.73
N ASP A 31 13.96 -7.92 6.10
CA ASP A 31 15.13 -8.78 5.88
C ASP A 31 15.05 -10.10 6.66
N MET A 32 14.53 -10.06 7.89
CA MET A 32 14.39 -11.23 8.75
C MET A 32 13.31 -12.19 8.23
N VAL A 33 12.14 -11.64 7.87
CA VAL A 33 10.97 -12.42 7.45
C VAL A 33 11.08 -12.88 5.99
N LYS A 34 11.69 -12.06 5.13
CA LYS A 34 11.78 -12.24 3.68
C LYS A 34 10.41 -12.55 3.05
N PRO A 35 9.43 -11.66 3.22
CA PRO A 35 8.07 -11.94 2.80
C PRO A 35 7.94 -11.88 1.27
N ASP A 36 7.20 -12.81 0.68
CA ASP A 36 6.85 -12.77 -0.74
C ASP A 36 5.85 -11.64 -1.05
N MET A 37 5.01 -11.31 -0.07
CA MET A 37 4.00 -10.25 -0.14
C MET A 37 4.12 -9.31 1.06
N TYR A 38 4.16 -8.00 0.80
CA TYR A 38 4.24 -6.97 1.83
C TYR A 38 2.94 -6.16 1.87
N PHE A 39 2.31 -6.14 3.05
CA PHE A 39 1.05 -5.46 3.31
C PHE A 39 1.25 -4.26 4.25
N GLU A 40 0.69 -3.10 3.88
CA GLU A 40 0.54 -1.95 4.79
C GLU A 40 -0.93 -1.76 5.16
N LEU A 41 -1.17 -1.55 6.45
CA LEU A 41 -2.50 -1.28 6.98
C LEU A 41 -2.51 0.06 7.69
N HIS A 42 -3.33 0.96 7.18
CA HIS A 42 -3.48 2.31 7.68
C HIS A 42 -4.95 2.62 7.97
N SER A 43 -5.17 3.80 8.54
CA SER A 43 -6.48 4.28 8.92
C SER A 43 -6.57 5.76 8.60
N TYR A 44 -7.70 6.20 8.06
CA TYR A 44 -7.93 7.58 7.67
C TYR A 44 -9.18 8.15 8.34
N SER A 45 -9.19 9.47 8.56
CA SER A 45 -10.40 10.17 9.02
C SER A 45 -11.41 10.26 7.88
N PRO A 46 -12.73 10.10 8.11
CA PRO A 46 -13.72 10.19 7.02
C PRO A 46 -13.61 11.46 6.16
N SER A 47 -13.19 12.59 6.74
CA SER A 47 -12.91 13.85 6.04
C SER A 47 -11.78 13.78 5.00
N SER A 48 -10.91 12.77 5.07
CA SER A 48 -9.79 12.59 4.14
C SER A 48 -10.19 11.81 2.88
N TYR A 49 -11.36 11.16 2.86
CA TYR A 49 -11.79 10.27 1.77
C TYR A 49 -11.69 10.96 0.40
N GLU A 50 -12.39 12.09 0.22
CA GLU A 50 -12.42 12.88 -1.02
C GLU A 50 -11.01 13.23 -1.54
N ARG A 51 -10.12 13.61 -0.62
CA ARG A 51 -8.73 13.94 -0.95
C ARG A 51 -7.94 12.70 -1.39
N MET A 52 -8.16 11.56 -0.74
CA MET A 52 -7.43 10.32 -1.00
C MET A 52 -7.86 9.64 -2.31
N THR A 53 -9.13 9.78 -2.70
CA THR A 53 -9.69 9.22 -3.94
C THR A 53 -9.72 10.22 -5.10
N SER A 54 -9.40 11.49 -4.85
CA SER A 54 -9.41 12.56 -5.85
C SER A 54 -8.56 12.21 -7.08
N PRO A 55 -9.13 12.28 -8.31
CA PRO A 55 -8.37 12.11 -9.55
C PRO A 55 -7.19 13.09 -9.70
N GLN A 56 -7.25 14.24 -9.02
CA GLN A 56 -6.21 15.28 -9.03
C GLN A 56 -5.09 15.00 -8.03
N ARG A 57 -5.19 13.95 -7.20
CA ARG A 57 -4.19 13.60 -6.20
C ARG A 57 -2.80 13.38 -6.80
N MET A 58 -2.73 12.85 -8.02
CA MET A 58 -1.46 12.62 -8.71
C MET A 58 -0.74 13.92 -9.06
N GLU A 59 -1.46 15.02 -9.22
CA GLU A 59 -0.97 16.34 -9.59
C GLU A 59 -0.69 17.18 -8.36
N ILE A 60 -1.56 17.07 -7.34
CA ILE A 60 -1.49 17.86 -6.11
C ILE A 60 -0.51 17.24 -5.10
N GLU A 61 -0.60 15.93 -4.89
CA GLU A 61 0.16 15.21 -3.85
C GLU A 61 1.32 14.39 -4.44
N GLY A 62 1.42 14.31 -5.76
CA GLY A 62 2.46 13.52 -6.43
C GLY A 62 2.28 12.01 -6.22
N ALA A 63 1.08 11.55 -5.88
CA ALA A 63 0.75 10.14 -5.65
C ALA A 63 -0.60 9.80 -6.31
N PRO A 64 -0.77 8.58 -6.85
CA PRO A 64 -2.03 8.20 -7.50
C PRO A 64 -3.21 8.26 -6.53
N PRO A 65 -4.44 8.53 -7.00
CA PRO A 65 -5.64 8.32 -6.19
C PRO A 65 -5.69 6.89 -5.68
N LEU A 66 -6.22 6.71 -4.47
CA LEU A 66 -6.55 5.40 -3.95
C LEU A 66 -7.87 4.92 -4.56
N VAL A 67 -8.00 3.60 -4.69
CA VAL A 67 -9.19 2.97 -5.26
C VAL A 67 -10.02 2.40 -4.14
N GLU A 68 -11.28 2.79 -4.02
CA GLU A 68 -12.19 2.17 -3.06
C GLU A 68 -12.52 0.74 -3.51
N LEU A 69 -12.32 -0.23 -2.61
CA LEU A 69 -12.78 -1.60 -2.75
C LEU A 69 -14.27 -1.69 -2.43
N GLU A 70 -14.61 -1.47 -1.17
CA GLU A 70 -15.97 -1.38 -0.66
C GLU A 70 -15.99 -0.78 0.75
N ARG A 71 -17.14 -0.26 1.18
CA ARG A 71 -17.35 0.25 2.55
C ARG A 71 -16.26 1.23 3.02
N GLY A 72 -15.78 2.09 2.12
CA GLY A 72 -14.71 3.05 2.39
C GLY A 72 -13.31 2.44 2.49
N ILE A 73 -13.13 1.13 2.34
CA ILE A 73 -11.78 0.54 2.31
C ILE A 73 -11.11 0.99 1.03
N LEU A 74 -10.00 1.73 1.16
CA LEU A 74 -9.22 2.19 0.01
C LEU A 74 -8.00 1.30 -0.15
N LYS A 75 -7.69 0.92 -1.39
CA LYS A 75 -6.43 0.27 -1.75
C LYS A 75 -5.48 1.21 -2.49
N GLY A 76 -4.19 0.99 -2.28
CA GLY A 76 -3.13 1.64 -3.02
C GLY A 76 -1.88 0.78 -3.14
N SER A 77 -0.84 1.36 -3.75
CA SER A 77 0.52 0.82 -3.69
C SER A 77 1.28 1.45 -2.54
N VAL A 78 2.16 0.66 -1.94
CA VAL A 78 3.16 1.11 -0.96
C VAL A 78 4.09 2.16 -1.57
N SER A 79 4.66 3.01 -0.70
CA SER A 79 5.67 4.02 -1.02
C SER A 79 6.70 3.52 -2.05
N PRO A 80 6.83 4.19 -3.22
CA PRO A 80 7.87 3.86 -4.20
C PRO A 80 9.28 3.97 -3.62
N VAL A 81 9.47 4.83 -2.61
CA VAL A 81 10.75 4.98 -1.91
C VAL A 81 11.09 3.73 -1.11
N LEU A 82 10.14 3.18 -0.34
CA LEU A 82 10.34 1.91 0.35
C LEU A 82 10.66 0.81 -0.65
N ARG A 83 9.85 0.68 -1.70
CA ARG A 83 10.05 -0.32 -2.75
C ARG A 83 11.48 -0.24 -3.30
N SER A 84 11.93 0.93 -3.74
CA SER A 84 13.30 1.15 -4.24
C SER A 84 14.33 0.68 -3.22
N ILE A 85 14.21 1.10 -1.97
CA ILE A 85 15.16 0.71 -0.91
C ILE A 85 15.19 -0.83 -0.76
N LEU A 86 14.03 -1.49 -0.74
CA LEU A 86 13.97 -2.94 -0.60
C LEU A 86 14.61 -3.67 -1.78
N TYR A 87 14.32 -3.24 -3.03
CA TYR A 87 14.92 -3.83 -4.24
C TYR A 87 16.44 -3.59 -4.31
N ASP A 88 16.91 -2.42 -3.87
CA ASP A 88 18.34 -2.08 -3.88
C ASP A 88 19.12 -2.79 -2.75
N THR A 89 18.45 -3.08 -1.63
CA THR A 89 19.10 -3.60 -0.42
C THR A 89 19.06 -5.12 -0.33
N TYR A 90 17.98 -5.77 -0.77
CA TYR A 90 17.74 -7.19 -0.52
C TYR A 90 17.77 -8.02 -1.81
N PRO A 91 18.38 -9.21 -1.79
CA PRO A 91 18.46 -10.06 -2.97
C PRO A 91 17.10 -10.64 -3.39
N ASN A 92 16.19 -10.81 -2.42
CA ASN A 92 14.83 -11.32 -2.61
C ASN A 92 13.82 -10.34 -1.99
N PRO A 93 13.53 -9.20 -2.64
CA PRO A 93 12.53 -8.27 -2.17
C PRO A 93 11.11 -8.86 -2.39
N PRO A 94 10.10 -8.37 -1.65
CA PRO A 94 8.71 -8.79 -1.88
C PRO A 94 8.29 -8.58 -3.33
N GLU A 95 7.55 -9.53 -3.88
CA GLU A 95 7.06 -9.46 -5.26
C GLU A 95 5.76 -8.66 -5.36
N LEU A 96 5.01 -8.58 -4.25
CA LEU A 96 3.76 -7.81 -4.18
C LEU A 96 3.81 -6.80 -3.02
N PHE A 97 3.36 -5.58 -3.32
CA PHE A 97 3.17 -4.52 -2.35
C PHE A 97 1.72 -4.07 -2.36
N PHE A 98 1.00 -4.31 -1.27
CA PHE A 98 -0.42 -3.97 -1.16
C PHE A 98 -0.65 -3.09 0.06
N MET A 99 -1.44 -2.04 -0.10
CA MET A 99 -1.77 -1.13 1.00
C MET A 99 -3.29 -0.99 1.11
N LEU A 100 -3.79 -1.04 2.35
CA LEU A 100 -5.17 -0.78 2.73
C LEU A 100 -5.25 0.41 3.67
N GLU A 101 -6.22 1.28 3.42
CA GLU A 101 -6.59 2.42 4.26
C GLU A 101 -8.05 2.26 4.69
N LEU A 102 -8.27 2.21 6.01
CA LEU A 102 -9.59 2.01 6.59
C LEU A 102 -10.18 3.31 7.16
N PRO A 103 -11.49 3.57 7.01
CA PRO A 103 -12.13 4.65 7.72
C PRO A 103 -12.17 4.35 9.22
N ILE A 104 -11.71 5.30 10.03
CA ILE A 104 -11.73 5.17 11.49
C ILE A 104 -13.18 5.05 11.98
N GLY A 105 -13.44 4.04 12.81
CA GLY A 105 -14.72 3.85 13.51
C GLY A 105 -15.80 3.12 12.71
N VAL A 106 -15.45 2.51 11.57
CA VAL A 106 -16.38 1.72 10.76
C VAL A 106 -16.05 0.24 10.91
N LYS A 107 -16.78 -0.44 11.80
CA LYS A 107 -16.54 -1.85 12.14
C LYS A 107 -16.65 -2.80 10.94
N GLU A 108 -17.62 -2.57 10.05
CA GLU A 108 -17.79 -3.39 8.85
C GLU A 108 -16.55 -3.35 7.95
N SER A 109 -15.90 -2.18 7.83
CA SER A 109 -14.65 -2.04 7.08
C SER A 109 -13.50 -2.83 7.72
N GLU A 110 -13.44 -2.88 9.05
CA GLU A 110 -12.43 -3.67 9.77
C GLU A 110 -12.61 -5.17 9.53
N GLU A 111 -13.86 -5.66 9.56
CA GLU A 111 -14.20 -7.07 9.30
C GLU A 111 -13.79 -7.48 7.88
N ILE A 112 -14.17 -6.69 6.87
CA ILE A 112 -13.81 -6.94 5.47
C ILE A 112 -12.28 -6.86 5.26
N ALA A 113 -11.59 -5.91 5.89
CA ALA A 113 -10.13 -5.83 5.77
C ALA A 113 -9.44 -7.06 6.36
N VAL A 114 -9.96 -7.63 7.45
CA VAL A 114 -9.47 -8.91 7.99
C VAL A 114 -9.67 -10.02 6.96
N GLU A 115 -10.82 -10.09 6.28
CA GLU A 115 -11.04 -11.09 5.22
C GLU A 115 -10.03 -10.96 4.07
N ILE A 116 -9.75 -9.73 3.62
CA ILE A 116 -8.75 -9.46 2.57
C ILE A 116 -7.36 -9.88 3.05
N LEU A 117 -6.98 -9.53 4.29
CA LEU A 117 -5.68 -9.92 4.86
C LEU A 117 -5.55 -11.44 5.04
N VAL A 118 -6.63 -12.12 5.45
CA VAL A 118 -6.66 -13.59 5.54
C VAL A 118 -6.52 -14.21 4.15
N ALA A 119 -7.15 -13.65 3.12
CA ALA A 119 -6.94 -14.09 1.74
C ALA A 119 -5.47 -13.95 1.31
N GLY A 120 -4.82 -12.84 1.66
CA GLY A 120 -3.39 -12.65 1.43
C GLY A 120 -2.52 -13.66 2.18
N LEU A 121 -2.80 -13.90 3.46
CA LEU A 121 -2.05 -14.86 4.29
C LEU A 121 -2.23 -16.32 3.88
N THR A 122 -3.38 -16.67 3.31
CA THR A 122 -3.71 -18.04 2.88
C THR A 122 -3.35 -18.32 1.43
N SER A 123 -2.94 -17.29 0.67
CA SER A 123 -2.42 -17.43 -0.68
C SER A 123 -0.99 -17.95 -0.65
N ASN A 124 -0.71 -19.00 -1.43
CA ASN A 124 0.63 -19.59 -1.54
C ASN A 124 1.53 -18.80 -2.49
N THR A 125 0.93 -18.01 -3.37
CA THR A 125 1.65 -17.18 -4.34
C THR A 125 0.99 -15.80 -4.46
N ARG A 126 1.75 -14.82 -4.98
CA ARG A 126 1.17 -13.51 -5.31
C ARG A 126 0.02 -13.60 -6.31
N LEU A 127 0.09 -14.56 -7.25
CA LEU A 127 -0.92 -14.72 -8.30
C LEU A 127 -2.26 -15.14 -7.71
N GLU A 128 -2.25 -16.07 -6.75
CA GLU A 128 -3.48 -16.48 -6.05
C GLU A 128 -4.17 -15.30 -5.35
N PHE A 129 -3.40 -14.38 -4.75
CA PHE A 129 -3.96 -13.19 -4.13
C PHE A 129 -4.47 -12.18 -5.16
N VAL A 130 -3.78 -12.00 -6.29
CA VAL A 130 -4.26 -11.15 -7.39
C VAL A 130 -5.55 -11.71 -7.98
N GLU A 131 -5.64 -13.02 -8.22
CA GLU A 131 -6.86 -13.68 -8.69
C GLU A 131 -8.03 -13.51 -7.71
N TYR A 132 -7.75 -13.55 -6.39
CA TYR A 132 -8.74 -13.20 -5.37
C TYR A 132 -9.25 -11.76 -5.56
N LEU A 133 -8.37 -10.79 -5.78
CA LEU A 133 -8.76 -9.40 -6.01
C LEU A 133 -9.53 -9.22 -7.33
N GLU A 134 -9.10 -9.88 -8.41
CA GLU A 134 -9.79 -9.83 -9.70
C GLU A 134 -11.19 -10.44 -9.64
N ARG A 135 -11.38 -11.50 -8.84
CA ARG A 135 -12.68 -12.15 -8.67
C ARG A 135 -13.65 -11.31 -7.83
N ASN A 136 -13.17 -10.73 -6.73
CA ASN A 136 -14.04 -10.02 -5.78
C ASN A 136 -14.16 -8.52 -6.08
N TYR A 137 -13.14 -7.92 -6.70
CA TYR A 137 -13.03 -6.49 -6.99
C TYR A 137 -12.48 -6.25 -8.42
N PRO A 138 -13.14 -6.77 -9.48
CA PRO A 138 -12.61 -6.75 -10.85
C PRO A 138 -12.35 -5.33 -11.37
N GLU A 139 -13.33 -4.44 -11.25
CA GLU A 139 -13.23 -3.07 -11.75
C GLU A 139 -12.15 -2.28 -10.99
N GLN A 140 -12.12 -2.44 -9.67
CA GLN A 140 -11.16 -1.78 -8.79
C GLN A 140 -9.73 -2.26 -9.06
N THR A 141 -9.56 -3.55 -9.37
CA THR A 141 -8.27 -4.14 -9.71
C THR A 141 -7.77 -3.55 -11.03
N LEU A 142 -8.62 -3.51 -12.05
CA LEU A 142 -8.32 -2.88 -13.33
C LEU A 142 -7.94 -1.40 -13.19
N VAL A 143 -8.75 -0.61 -12.48
CA VAL A 143 -8.47 0.82 -12.25
C VAL A 143 -7.14 1.01 -11.49
N GLY A 144 -6.87 0.15 -10.50
CA GLY A 144 -5.60 0.18 -9.77
C GLY A 144 -4.39 -0.06 -10.66
N LYS A 145 -4.51 -1.02 -11.59
CA LYS A 145 -3.49 -1.32 -12.61
C LYS A 145 -3.21 -0.11 -13.48
N GLU A 146 -4.24 0.48 -14.07
CA GLU A 146 -4.11 1.64 -14.93
C GLU A 146 -3.49 2.84 -14.20
N LEU A 147 -3.89 3.08 -12.95
CA LEU A 147 -3.35 4.17 -12.14
C LEU A 147 -1.86 3.97 -11.83
N PHE A 148 -1.45 2.73 -11.53
CA PHE A 148 -0.04 2.44 -11.30
C PHE A 148 0.78 2.60 -12.57
N GLU A 149 0.35 2.04 -13.70
CA GLU A 149 1.08 2.15 -14.97
C GLU A 149 1.26 3.61 -15.38
N ARG A 150 0.19 4.41 -15.24
CA ARG A 150 0.24 5.87 -15.47
C ARG A 150 1.23 6.55 -14.53
N PHE A 151 1.22 6.19 -13.25
CA PHE A 151 2.11 6.77 -12.27
C PHE A 151 3.58 6.38 -12.52
N ALA A 152 3.86 5.09 -12.76
CA ALA A 152 5.17 4.57 -13.08
C ALA A 152 5.78 5.28 -14.30
N LYS A 153 4.98 5.44 -15.36
CA LYS A 153 5.36 6.23 -16.55
C LYS A 153 5.67 7.69 -16.21
N LYS A 154 4.86 8.32 -15.35
CA LYS A 154 5.05 9.73 -14.92
C LYS A 154 6.37 9.93 -14.18
N ILE A 155 6.79 8.96 -13.36
CA ILE A 155 8.01 9.05 -12.55
C ILE A 155 9.23 8.39 -13.19
N GLY A 156 9.12 7.90 -14.43
CA GLY A 156 10.23 7.29 -15.17
C GLY A 156 10.66 5.91 -14.66
N LEU A 157 9.81 5.23 -13.86
CA LEU A 157 10.01 3.83 -13.52
C LEU A 157 9.42 2.98 -14.65
N GLY A 158 10.28 2.37 -15.46
CA GLY A 158 9.89 1.49 -16.57
C GLY A 158 9.45 0.10 -16.10
N GLY A 159 8.47 0.03 -15.18
CA GLY A 159 7.94 -1.23 -14.66
C GLY A 159 6.47 -1.45 -15.03
N GLU A 160 6.15 -2.67 -15.44
CA GLU A 160 4.77 -3.15 -15.60
C GLU A 160 4.08 -3.27 -14.23
N TYR A 161 2.76 -3.12 -14.18
CA TYR A 161 1.98 -3.49 -12.99
C TYR A 161 2.12 -5.00 -12.77
N PRO A 162 2.38 -5.46 -11.53
CA PRO A 162 2.46 -6.89 -11.23
C PRO A 162 1.15 -7.63 -11.53
#